data_AF-A0A2Z6R4K2-F1
#
_entry.id   AF-A0A2Z6R4K2-F1
#
_cell.length_a   1.000
_cell.length_b   1.000
_cell.length_c   1.000
_cell.angle_alpha   90.00
_cell.angle_beta   90.00
_cell.angle_gamma   90.00
#
_symmetry.space_group_name_H-M   'P 1'
#
loop_
_entity.id
_entity.type
_entity.pdbx_description
1 polymer ?
#
loop_
_entity_poly.entity_id
_entity_poly.type
_entity_poly.pdbx_seq_one_letter_code
_entity_poly.pdbx_strand_id
1 'polypeptide(L)'
;MCEYLHANIIAGANALLPAHTVEKEFQDFSIRAHIETCNQNFDTDISSFINSALSCLHHRIVLDHVFIDHSTTPQLLTDSKDISNAVVNHFQNAVPIKFTLPSHISALPDRWRSEYSPMDTISPDIYSSLLSTPSLEEWLSTVSSMPNGKASGPSMIIYEMLKHLGPTTNSLLLILICTCFASADIPDL
;
A
#
# COMPACT_ATOMS: atom_id res chain seq x y z
N MET A 1 29.87 -56.99 -13.01
CA MET A 1 29.92 -55.52 -12.83
C MET A 1 28.53 -54.92 -13.07
N CYS A 2 27.48 -55.40 -12.38
CA CYS A 2 26.11 -54.87 -12.54
C CYS A 2 25.32 -54.78 -11.21
N GLU A 3 25.70 -55.50 -10.15
CA GLU A 3 24.99 -55.40 -8.86
C GLU A 3 25.43 -54.20 -8.00
N TYR A 4 26.64 -53.67 -8.23
CA TYR A 4 27.17 -52.54 -7.47
C TYR A 4 26.56 -51.18 -7.85
N LEU A 5 26.02 -51.05 -9.06
CA LEU A 5 25.34 -49.81 -9.50
C LEU A 5 23.90 -49.75 -8.98
N HIS A 6 23.23 -50.89 -8.81
CA HIS A 6 21.85 -50.92 -8.31
C HIS A 6 21.76 -50.60 -6.81
N ALA A 7 22.77 -51.00 -6.02
CA ALA A 7 22.84 -50.67 -4.60
C ALA A 7 23.06 -49.16 -4.33
N ASN A 8 23.87 -48.50 -5.15
CA ASN A 8 24.16 -47.07 -4.98
C ASN A 8 23.03 -46.14 -5.44
N ILE A 9 22.16 -46.59 -6.35
CA ILE A 9 20.96 -45.83 -6.75
C ILE A 9 19.89 -45.90 -5.65
N ILE A 10 19.75 -47.05 -4.98
CA ILE A 10 18.78 -47.21 -3.88
C ILE A 10 19.25 -46.52 -2.60
N ALA A 11 20.56 -46.47 -2.33
CA ALA A 11 21.13 -45.77 -1.18
C ALA A 11 20.99 -44.22 -1.27
N GLY A 12 20.91 -43.65 -2.48
CA GLY A 12 20.73 -42.22 -2.70
C GLY A 12 19.29 -41.71 -2.55
N ALA A 13 18.30 -42.60 -2.53
CA ALA A 13 16.88 -42.24 -2.50
C ALA A 13 16.27 -42.15 -1.09
N ASN A 14 16.99 -42.59 -0.05
CA ASN A 14 16.50 -42.62 1.34
C ASN A 14 17.27 -41.68 2.27
N ALA A 15 17.64 -40.49 1.79
CA ALA A 15 17.98 -39.40 2.70
C ALA A 15 16.69 -38.96 3.42
N LEU A 16 16.43 -39.54 4.59
CA LEU A 16 15.41 -39.08 5.53
C LEU A 16 15.74 -37.63 5.88
N LEU A 17 15.12 -36.69 5.15
CA LEU A 17 15.19 -35.28 5.49
C LEU A 17 14.63 -35.12 6.91
N PRO A 18 15.26 -34.30 7.77
CA PRO A 18 14.74 -34.01 9.10
C PRO A 18 13.27 -33.58 8.99
N ALA A 19 12.40 -34.08 9.87
CA ALA A 19 10.95 -33.81 9.81
C ALA A 19 10.64 -32.30 9.71
N HIS A 20 11.42 -31.48 10.40
CA HIS A 20 11.35 -30.02 10.34
C HIS A 20 11.62 -29.44 8.93
N THR A 21 12.54 -30.05 8.15
CA THR A 21 12.83 -29.63 6.78
C THR A 21 11.64 -29.95 5.86
N VAL A 22 11.08 -31.15 5.99
CA VAL A 22 9.89 -31.57 5.22
C VAL A 22 8.67 -30.72 5.56
N GLU A 23 8.47 -30.41 6.84
CA GLU A 23 7.40 -29.53 7.30
C GLU A 23 7.57 -28.12 6.73
N LYS A 24 8.78 -27.56 6.76
CA LYS A 24 9.06 -26.24 6.18
C LYS A 24 8.81 -26.21 4.67
N GLU A 25 9.25 -27.23 3.93
CA GLU A 25 9.01 -27.34 2.50
C GLU A 25 7.52 -27.42 2.17
N PHE A 26 6.75 -28.16 2.97
CA PHE A 26 5.31 -28.24 2.84
C PHE A 26 4.63 -26.88 3.11
N GLN A 27 5.05 -26.15 4.15
CA GLN A 27 4.54 -24.80 4.43
C GLN A 27 4.87 -23.84 3.30
N ASP A 28 6.11 -23.81 2.82
CA ASP A 28 6.54 -22.95 1.71
C ASP A 28 5.78 -23.28 0.41
N PHE A 29 5.49 -24.55 0.15
CA PHE A 29 4.64 -24.95 -0.97
C PHE A 29 3.19 -24.44 -0.80
N SER A 30 2.60 -24.65 0.38
CA SER A 30 1.24 -24.20 0.68
C SER A 30 1.10 -22.68 0.56
N ILE A 31 2.05 -21.91 1.09
CA ILE A 31 2.07 -20.45 0.99
C ILE A 31 2.12 -20.01 -0.48
N ARG A 32 3.02 -20.59 -1.28
CA ARG A 32 3.13 -20.26 -2.71
C ARG A 32 1.85 -20.57 -3.48
N ALA A 33 1.25 -21.72 -3.23
CA ALA A 33 -0.01 -22.11 -3.87
C ALA A 33 -1.17 -21.15 -3.52
N HIS A 34 -1.26 -20.69 -2.26
CA HIS A 34 -2.25 -19.70 -1.85
C HIS A 34 -2.00 -18.33 -2.49
N ILE A 35 -0.73 -17.90 -2.61
CA ILE A 35 -0.37 -16.66 -3.31
C ILE A 35 -0.76 -16.73 -4.80
N GLU A 36 -0.45 -17.84 -5.46
CA GLU A 36 -0.78 -18.03 -6.88
C GLU A 36 -2.29 -18.03 -7.09
N THR A 37 -3.04 -18.74 -6.25
CA THR A 37 -4.51 -18.74 -6.28
C THR A 37 -5.07 -17.33 -6.03
N CYS A 38 -4.51 -16.59 -5.07
CA CYS A 38 -4.90 -15.22 -4.79
C CYS A 38 -4.69 -14.30 -6.01
N ASN A 39 -3.52 -14.40 -6.66
CA ASN A 39 -3.22 -13.63 -7.87
C ASN A 39 -4.16 -13.99 -9.03
N GLN A 40 -4.48 -15.28 -9.23
CA GLN A 40 -5.46 -15.68 -10.24
C GLN A 40 -6.85 -15.12 -9.95
N ASN A 41 -7.27 -15.10 -8.68
CA ASN A 41 -8.54 -14.50 -8.28
C ASN A 41 -8.55 -12.98 -8.54
N PHE A 42 -7.42 -12.29 -8.42
CA PHE A 42 -7.36 -10.85 -8.73
C PHE A 42 -7.81 -10.56 -10.18
N ASP A 43 -7.39 -11.41 -11.12
CA ASP A 43 -7.73 -11.26 -12.54
C ASP A 43 -9.11 -11.82 -12.91
N THR A 44 -9.58 -12.86 -12.21
CA THR A 44 -10.77 -13.64 -12.61
C THR A 44 -12.01 -13.41 -11.74
N ASP A 45 -11.85 -13.18 -10.44
CA ASP A 45 -12.93 -12.94 -9.48
C ASP A 45 -12.46 -12.05 -8.31
N ILE A 46 -12.65 -10.74 -8.51
CA ILE A 46 -12.30 -9.70 -7.53
C ILE A 46 -12.93 -9.98 -6.16
N SER A 47 -14.14 -10.58 -6.10
CA SER A 47 -14.81 -10.85 -4.82
C SER A 47 -14.07 -11.93 -4.03
N SER A 48 -13.69 -13.01 -4.69
CA SER A 48 -12.88 -14.09 -4.09
C SER A 48 -11.49 -13.58 -3.70
N PHE A 49 -10.88 -12.70 -4.50
CA PHE A 49 -9.63 -12.04 -4.12
C PHE A 49 -9.79 -11.22 -2.83
N ILE A 50 -10.78 -10.33 -2.76
CA ILE A 50 -11.02 -9.48 -1.58
C ILE A 50 -11.23 -10.32 -0.33
N ASN A 51 -12.03 -11.38 -0.41
CA ASN A 51 -12.29 -12.27 0.73
C ASN A 51 -11.02 -12.98 1.20
N SER A 52 -10.20 -13.47 0.27
CA SER A 52 -8.91 -14.11 0.58
C SER A 52 -7.91 -13.10 1.18
N ALA A 53 -7.74 -11.94 0.54
CA ALA A 53 -6.78 -10.91 0.93
C ALA A 53 -7.07 -10.31 2.30
N LEU A 54 -8.35 -10.07 2.61
CA LEU A 54 -8.75 -9.50 3.90
C LEU A 54 -8.87 -10.55 5.01
N SER A 55 -8.79 -11.85 4.69
CA SER A 55 -9.13 -12.94 5.61
C SER A 55 -10.49 -12.73 6.29
N CYS A 56 -11.41 -12.06 5.60
CA CYS A 56 -12.72 -11.66 6.10
C CYS A 56 -13.79 -12.57 5.49
N LEU A 57 -14.60 -13.19 6.32
CA LEU A 57 -15.86 -13.79 5.88
C LEU A 57 -16.87 -12.66 5.70
N HIS A 58 -17.53 -12.58 4.54
CA HIS A 58 -18.57 -11.58 4.28
C HIS A 58 -19.73 -11.71 5.28
N HIS A 59 -19.71 -10.88 6.32
CA HIS A 59 -20.87 -10.67 7.17
C HIS A 59 -21.86 -9.78 6.41
N ARG A 60 -22.79 -10.41 5.68
CA ARG A 60 -23.87 -9.69 5.00
C ARG A 60 -24.90 -9.25 6.02
N ILE A 61 -25.00 -7.94 6.23
CA ILE A 61 -26.12 -7.35 6.96
C ILE A 61 -27.30 -7.29 5.98
N VAL A 62 -28.38 -8.00 6.30
CA VAL A 62 -29.65 -7.90 5.59
C VAL A 62 -30.51 -6.91 6.36
N LEU A 63 -30.94 -5.83 5.68
CA LEU A 63 -31.82 -4.82 6.25
C LEU A 63 -33.23 -5.05 5.72
N ASP A 64 -34.12 -5.54 6.58
CA ASP A 64 -35.52 -5.80 6.21
C ASP A 64 -36.42 -4.58 6.39
N HIS A 65 -36.00 -3.64 7.24
CA HIS A 65 -36.75 -2.44 7.58
C HIS A 65 -35.81 -1.28 7.82
N VAL A 66 -36.13 -0.12 7.25
CA VAL A 66 -35.40 1.13 7.49
C VAL A 66 -36.36 2.19 7.97
N PHE A 67 -36.06 2.79 9.11
CA PHE A 67 -36.84 3.91 9.65
C PHE A 67 -36.15 5.22 9.26
N ILE A 68 -36.87 6.09 8.54
CA ILE A 68 -36.40 7.42 8.19
C ILE A 68 -37.12 8.44 9.07
N ASP A 69 -36.34 9.12 9.91
CA ASP A 69 -36.83 10.16 10.79
C ASP A 69 -36.92 11.49 10.02
N HIS A 70 -38.04 11.69 9.32
CA HIS A 70 -38.36 12.99 8.72
C HIS A 70 -39.13 13.85 9.73
N SER A 71 -38.72 15.11 9.91
CA SER A 71 -39.28 16.04 10.91
C SER A 71 -40.81 16.24 10.89
N THR A 72 -41.48 15.91 9.78
CA THR A 72 -42.94 16.13 9.60
C THR A 72 -43.72 14.83 9.50
N THR A 73 -43.11 13.74 9.02
CA THR A 73 -43.77 12.44 8.83
C THR A 73 -42.74 11.31 8.89
N PRO A 74 -42.56 10.64 10.05
CA PRO A 74 -41.67 9.49 10.13
C PRO A 74 -42.17 8.37 9.22
N GLN A 75 -41.25 7.72 8.49
CA GLN A 75 -41.58 6.70 7.51
C GLN A 75 -40.81 5.41 7.81
N LEU A 76 -41.53 4.28 7.84
CA LEU A 76 -40.95 2.95 7.88
C LEU A 76 -40.97 2.35 6.47
N LEU A 77 -39.79 2.07 5.93
CA LEU A 77 -39.62 1.41 4.64
C LEU A 77 -39.49 -0.09 4.86
N THR A 78 -40.31 -0.84 4.13
CA THR A 78 -40.35 -2.32 4.09
C THR A 78 -40.03 -2.86 2.70
N ASP A 79 -40.18 -2.05 1.65
CA ASP A 79 -39.86 -2.45 0.28
C ASP A 79 -38.34 -2.49 0.07
N SER A 80 -37.86 -3.58 -0.51
CA SER A 80 -36.43 -3.86 -0.72
C SER A 80 -35.72 -2.77 -1.57
N LYS A 81 -36.40 -2.25 -2.59
CA LYS A 81 -35.84 -1.22 -3.47
C LYS A 81 -35.76 0.13 -2.74
N ASP A 82 -36.81 0.46 -1.99
CA ASP A 82 -36.85 1.70 -1.21
C ASP A 82 -35.83 1.68 -0.07
N ILE A 83 -35.66 0.54 0.60
CA ILE A 83 -34.61 0.31 1.61
C ILE A 83 -33.23 0.52 1.00
N SER A 84 -32.94 -0.11 -0.15
CA SER A 84 -31.64 0.02 -0.82
C SER A 84 -31.33 1.48 -1.17
N ASN A 85 -32.29 2.18 -1.77
CA ASN A 85 -32.13 3.59 -2.13
C ASN A 85 -31.89 4.47 -0.89
N ALA A 86 -32.64 4.24 0.19
CA ALA A 86 -32.49 4.99 1.43
C ALA A 86 -31.13 4.75 2.09
N VAL A 87 -30.64 3.50 2.11
CA VAL A 87 -29.34 3.11 2.67
C VAL A 87 -28.20 3.74 1.87
N VAL A 88 -28.24 3.64 0.53
CA VAL A 88 -27.24 4.27 -0.34
C VAL A 88 -27.21 5.78 -0.11
N ASN A 89 -28.38 6.43 -0.12
CA ASN A 89 -28.47 7.87 0.11
C ASN A 89 -27.97 8.27 1.51
N HIS A 90 -28.28 7.49 2.55
CA HIS A 90 -27.75 7.73 3.89
C HIS A 90 -26.23 7.66 3.88
N PHE A 91 -25.61 6.56 3.46
CA PHE A 91 -24.15 6.42 3.54
C PHE A 91 -23.38 7.36 2.60
N GLN A 92 -23.96 7.76 1.47
CA GLN A 92 -23.38 8.78 0.61
C GLN A 92 -23.36 10.18 1.25
N ASN A 93 -24.28 10.47 2.17
CA ASN A 93 -24.45 11.80 2.78
C ASN A 93 -24.23 11.83 4.31
N ALA A 94 -24.01 10.67 4.94
CA ALA A 94 -23.90 10.53 6.40
C ALA A 94 -22.71 11.31 6.95
N VAL A 95 -21.65 11.44 6.15
CA VAL A 95 -20.53 12.32 6.42
C VAL A 95 -20.71 13.56 5.54
N PRO A 96 -20.83 14.77 6.12
CA PRO A 96 -20.85 15.99 5.34
C PRO A 96 -19.59 16.09 4.48
N ILE A 97 -19.74 16.07 3.15
CA ILE A 97 -18.62 16.21 2.18
C ILE A 97 -18.00 17.63 2.23
N LYS A 98 -18.52 18.52 3.08
CA LYS A 98 -17.83 19.76 3.44
C LYS A 98 -16.60 19.44 4.30
N PHE A 99 -15.55 18.97 3.65
CA PHE A 99 -14.18 19.10 4.12
C PHE A 99 -13.80 20.58 4.08
N THR A 100 -14.43 21.40 4.92
CA THR A 100 -13.83 22.68 5.26
C THR A 100 -12.62 22.32 6.10
N LEU A 101 -11.45 22.32 5.46
CA LEU A 101 -10.21 21.99 6.14
C LEU A 101 -10.09 22.91 7.36
N PRO A 102 -9.87 22.36 8.57
CA PRO A 102 -9.64 23.17 9.75
C PRO A 102 -8.48 24.12 9.46
N SER A 103 -8.71 25.43 9.57
CA SER A 103 -7.66 26.43 9.30
C SER A 103 -6.57 26.40 10.36
N HIS A 104 -6.82 25.81 11.52
CA HIS A 104 -5.88 25.69 12.62
C HIS A 104 -6.20 24.47 13.50
N ILE A 105 -5.20 23.95 14.23
CA ILE A 105 -5.36 22.84 15.19
C ILE A 105 -6.48 23.15 16.20
N SER A 106 -6.64 24.43 16.56
CA SER A 106 -7.72 24.89 17.45
C SER A 106 -9.12 24.88 16.82
N ALA A 107 -9.30 24.38 15.61
CA ALA A 107 -10.61 24.09 15.01
C ALA A 107 -10.95 22.58 15.06
N LEU A 108 -10.01 21.72 15.46
CA LEU A 108 -10.24 20.27 15.57
C LEU A 108 -11.12 19.90 16.78
N PRO A 109 -11.79 18.75 16.82
CA PRO A 109 -12.38 18.24 18.05
C PRO A 109 -11.32 17.96 19.12
N ASP A 110 -11.68 18.06 20.42
CA ASP A 110 -10.73 17.94 21.55
C ASP A 110 -9.87 16.68 21.50
N ARG A 111 -10.48 15.54 21.12
CA ARG A 111 -9.77 14.27 20.92
C ARG A 111 -8.57 14.40 19.97
N TRP A 112 -8.71 15.17 18.90
CA TRP A 112 -7.67 15.33 17.90
C TRP A 112 -6.73 16.48 18.25
N ARG A 113 -7.20 17.52 18.96
CA ARG A 113 -6.33 18.62 19.41
C ARG A 113 -5.17 18.10 20.25
N SER A 114 -5.41 17.18 21.19
CA SER A 114 -4.36 16.63 22.03
C SER A 114 -3.33 15.84 21.24
N GLU A 115 -3.76 15.04 20.26
CA GLU A 115 -2.87 14.21 19.44
C GLU A 115 -2.01 15.02 18.47
N TYR A 116 -2.56 16.10 17.91
CA TYR A 116 -1.87 16.95 16.94
C TYR A 116 -1.18 18.17 17.55
N SER A 117 -1.26 18.35 18.88
CA SER A 117 -0.53 19.43 19.54
C SER A 117 0.98 19.18 19.45
N PRO A 118 1.82 20.21 19.21
CA PRO A 118 3.26 20.07 19.23
C PRO A 118 3.75 19.43 20.54
N MET A 119 4.68 18.50 20.43
CA MET A 119 5.29 17.88 21.60
C MET A 119 6.38 18.79 22.17
N ASP A 120 6.34 19.06 23.48
CA ASP A 120 7.33 19.93 24.15
C ASP A 120 8.78 19.41 24.03
N THR A 121 8.95 18.11 23.85
CA THR A 121 10.27 17.46 23.70
C THR A 121 10.89 17.71 22.32
N ILE A 122 10.08 18.04 21.32
CA ILE A 122 10.53 18.17 19.93
C ILE A 122 10.71 19.65 19.60
N SER A 123 11.89 20.00 19.10
CA SER A 123 12.14 21.38 18.64
C SER A 123 11.15 21.77 17.54
N PRO A 124 10.53 22.96 17.61
CA PRO A 124 9.70 23.49 16.52
C PRO A 124 10.42 23.53 15.17
N ASP A 125 11.75 23.62 15.20
CA ASP A 125 12.58 23.76 14.01
C ASP A 125 13.01 22.41 13.40
N ILE A 126 12.53 21.26 13.91
CA ILE A 126 12.95 19.92 13.43
C ILE A 126 12.71 19.71 11.92
N TYR A 127 11.72 20.41 11.35
CA TYR A 127 11.39 20.37 9.93
C TYR A 127 11.77 21.65 9.17
N SER A 128 12.50 22.59 9.79
CA SER A 128 12.92 23.83 9.15
C SER A 128 13.75 23.61 7.88
N SER A 129 14.51 22.51 7.83
CA SER A 129 15.28 22.09 6.65
C SER A 129 14.51 21.21 5.67
N LEU A 130 13.27 20.81 5.97
CA LEU A 130 12.52 19.84 5.16
C LEU A 130 12.28 20.32 3.73
N LEU A 131 12.09 21.64 3.57
CA LEU A 131 11.88 22.29 2.27
C LEU A 131 13.14 23.00 1.77
N SER A 132 14.28 22.78 2.41
CA SER A 132 15.55 23.33 1.94
C SER A 132 15.98 22.65 0.64
N THR A 133 16.63 23.39 -0.24
CA THR A 133 17.11 22.85 -1.51
C THR A 133 18.22 21.83 -1.24
N PRO A 134 18.14 20.60 -1.79
CA PRO A 134 19.17 19.59 -1.58
C PRO A 134 20.52 20.05 -2.11
N SER A 135 21.58 19.72 -1.39
CA SER A 135 22.95 20.04 -1.83
C SER A 135 23.44 19.06 -2.90
N LEU A 136 24.44 19.46 -3.68
CA LEU A 136 25.05 18.56 -4.68
C LEU A 136 25.69 17.32 -4.04
N GLU A 137 26.29 17.47 -2.86
CA GLU A 137 26.91 16.35 -2.13
C GLU A 137 25.86 15.33 -1.66
N GLU A 138 24.78 15.81 -1.04
CA GLU A 138 23.66 14.98 -0.61
C GLU A 138 23.00 14.26 -1.78
N TRP A 139 22.81 14.97 -2.90
CA TRP A 139 22.29 14.39 -4.13
C TRP A 139 23.16 13.24 -4.63
N LEU A 140 24.47 13.46 -4.77
CA LEU A 140 25.41 12.45 -5.25
C LEU A 140 25.48 11.24 -4.31
N SER A 141 25.50 11.48 -2.99
CA SER A 141 25.43 10.43 -1.98
C SER A 141 24.16 9.59 -2.14
N THR A 142 23.01 10.25 -2.29
CA THR A 142 21.70 9.60 -2.45
C THR A 142 21.65 8.72 -3.71
N VAL A 143 22.05 9.27 -4.86
CA VAL A 143 22.08 8.53 -6.14
C VAL A 143 23.01 7.31 -6.04
N SER A 144 24.18 7.46 -5.42
CA SER A 144 25.13 6.36 -5.27
C SER A 144 24.58 5.21 -4.41
N SER A 145 23.77 5.53 -3.40
CA SER A 145 23.22 4.58 -2.43
C SER A 145 22.01 3.78 -2.91
N MET A 146 21.45 4.11 -4.08
CA MET A 146 20.27 3.41 -4.63
C MET A 146 20.51 1.90 -4.80
N PRO A 147 19.51 1.02 -4.63
CA PRO A 147 19.71 -0.42 -4.78
C PRO A 147 19.90 -0.84 -6.25
N ASN A 148 20.75 -1.83 -6.54
CA ASN A 148 20.89 -2.37 -7.89
C ASN A 148 19.85 -3.47 -8.17
N GLY A 149 19.54 -3.71 -9.44
CA GLY A 149 18.66 -4.79 -9.91
C GLY A 149 17.18 -4.53 -9.65
N LYS A 150 16.78 -3.25 -9.51
CA LYS A 150 15.37 -2.88 -9.42
C LYS A 150 14.74 -2.77 -10.81
N ALA A 151 13.48 -3.18 -10.90
CA ALA A 151 12.71 -3.03 -12.12
C ALA A 151 12.59 -1.54 -12.47
N SER A 152 12.72 -1.26 -13.76
CA SER A 152 12.56 0.10 -14.27
C SER A 152 11.09 0.54 -14.20
N GLY A 153 10.87 1.83 -13.97
CA GLY A 153 9.55 2.44 -14.10
C GLY A 153 9.14 2.66 -15.56
N PRO A 154 8.02 3.38 -15.80
CA PRO A 154 7.53 3.67 -17.15
C PRO A 154 8.53 4.40 -18.06
N SER A 155 9.46 5.15 -17.47
CA SER A 155 10.52 5.86 -18.19
C SER A 155 11.61 4.94 -18.76
N MET A 156 11.63 3.68 -18.36
CA MET A 156 12.70 2.71 -18.66
C MET A 156 14.09 3.11 -18.14
N ILE A 157 14.20 4.13 -17.28
CA ILE A 157 15.46 4.54 -16.62
C ILE A 157 15.69 3.72 -15.34
N ILE A 158 16.75 2.91 -15.33
CA ILE A 158 17.18 2.14 -14.15
C ILE A 158 18.15 2.94 -13.26
N TYR A 159 18.24 2.59 -11.97
CA TYR A 159 19.10 3.29 -11.01
C TYR A 159 20.58 3.25 -11.40
N GLU A 160 21.03 2.17 -12.02
CA GLU A 160 22.39 2.02 -12.54
C GLU A 160 22.73 3.10 -13.57
N MET A 161 21.77 3.50 -14.40
CA MET A 161 21.97 4.60 -15.35
C MET A 161 22.19 5.92 -14.62
N LEU A 162 21.41 6.19 -13.56
CA LEU A 162 21.56 7.41 -12.75
C LEU A 162 22.90 7.44 -12.01
N LYS A 163 23.33 6.30 -11.47
CA LYS A 163 24.62 6.15 -10.78
C LYS A 163 25.82 6.41 -11.67
N HIS A 164 25.72 6.07 -12.95
CA HIS A 164 26.80 6.24 -13.92
C HIS A 164 26.70 7.54 -14.72
N LEU A 165 25.79 8.45 -14.36
CA LEU A 165 25.70 9.77 -14.97
C LEU A 165 26.98 10.59 -14.75
N GLY A 166 27.42 11.28 -15.80
CA GLY A 166 28.51 12.25 -15.71
C GLY A 166 28.15 13.43 -14.79
N PRO A 167 29.15 14.15 -14.26
CA PRO A 167 28.95 15.24 -13.28
C PRO A 167 28.07 16.37 -13.82
N THR A 168 28.22 16.74 -15.11
CA THR A 168 27.40 17.76 -15.75
C THR A 168 25.93 17.36 -15.81
N THR A 169 25.63 16.13 -16.22
CA THR A 169 24.26 15.64 -16.32
C THR A 169 23.62 15.47 -14.95
N ASN A 170 24.38 15.00 -13.96
CA ASN A 170 23.92 14.97 -12.57
C ASN A 170 23.57 16.35 -12.03
N SER A 171 24.36 17.37 -12.35
CA SER A 171 24.09 18.75 -11.96
C SER A 171 22.82 19.29 -12.61
N LEU A 172 22.60 19.01 -13.90
CA LEU A 172 21.37 19.39 -14.62
C LEU A 172 20.13 18.67 -14.07
N LEU A 173 20.26 17.38 -13.74
CA LEU A 173 19.19 16.60 -13.14
C LEU A 173 18.81 17.14 -11.75
N LEU A 174 19.80 17.50 -10.92
CA LEU A 174 19.55 18.16 -9.64
C LEU A 174 18.83 19.50 -9.83
N ILE A 175 19.27 20.34 -10.78
CA ILE A 175 18.61 21.61 -11.09
C ILE A 175 17.15 21.40 -11.49
N LEU A 176 16.87 20.41 -12.35
CA LEU A 176 15.51 20.07 -12.76
C LEU A 176 14.64 19.71 -11.54
N ILE A 177 15.12 18.79 -10.70
CA ILE A 177 14.40 18.34 -9.50
C ILE A 177 14.14 19.50 -8.53
N CYS A 178 15.15 20.32 -8.25
CA CYS A 178 15.01 21.50 -7.40
C CYS A 178 14.01 22.51 -7.97
N THR A 179 13.96 22.65 -9.31
CA THR A 179 12.99 23.52 -9.98
C THR A 179 11.57 23.00 -9.77
N CYS A 180 11.34 21.69 -9.96
CA CYS A 180 10.02 21.08 -9.72
C CYS A 180 9.55 21.26 -8.27
N PHE A 181 10.45 21.12 -7.29
CA PHE A 181 10.12 21.37 -5.88
C PHE A 181 9.76 22.83 -5.61
N ALA A 182 10.52 23.78 -6.19
CA ALA A 182 10.28 25.20 -6.01
C ALA A 182 8.98 25.68 -6.68
N SER A 183 8.63 25.12 -7.84
CA SER A 183 7.40 25.46 -8.56
C SER A 183 6.18 24.68 -8.08
N ALA A 184 6.37 23.61 -7.30
CA ALA A 184 5.34 22.62 -6.99
C ALA A 184 4.65 22.08 -8.26
N ASP A 185 5.39 22.00 -9.36
CA ASP A 185 4.91 21.60 -10.68
C ASP A 185 5.73 20.41 -11.18
N ILE A 186 5.03 19.34 -11.57
CA ILE A 186 5.64 18.12 -12.08
C ILE A 186 5.35 18.11 -13.59
N PRO A 187 6.39 18.10 -14.45
CA PRO A 187 6.19 18.08 -15.88
C PRO A 187 5.31 16.89 -16.28
N ASP A 188 4.24 17.17 -17.01
CA ASP A 188 3.41 16.14 -17.62
C ASP A 188 4.24 15.33 -18.64
N LEU A 189 3.95 14.02 -18.70
CA LEU A 189 4.62 13.06 -19.58
C LEU A 189 3.99 13.01 -20.98
#